data_AF-A0AAD4EEW0-F1
#
_entry.id   AF-A0AAD4EEW0-F1
#
_cell.length_a   1.000
_cell.length_b   1.000
_cell.length_c   1.000
_cell.angle_alpha   90.00
_cell.angle_beta   90.00
_cell.angle_gamma   90.00
#
_symmetry.space_group_name_H-M   'P 1'
#
loop_
_entity.id
_entity.type
_entity.pdbx_description
1 polymer ?
#
loop_
_entity_poly.entity_id
_entity_poly.type
_entity_poly.pdbx_seq_one_letter_code
_entity_poly.pdbx_strand_id
1 'polypeptide(L)' 'NFTTMWEEIDYLFIDEVSMISYNFLTKIHNTLVDAKGNMTPFGVIDSIFTRDFAQLLPMSTNNYILTLT' A
#
# COMPACT_ATOMS: atom_id res chain seq x y z
N ASN A 1 3.04 19.51 4.36
CA ASN A 1 1.85 18.74 4.75
C ASN A 1 1.58 17.77 3.60
N PHE A 2 1.76 16.46 3.78
CA PHE A 2 1.68 15.51 2.65
C PHE A 2 0.23 15.23 2.21
N THR A 3 -0.76 15.63 3.01
CA THR A 3 -2.19 15.47 2.71
C THR A 3 -2.65 16.27 1.49
N THR A 4 -2.09 17.46 1.25
CA THR A 4 -2.48 18.31 0.10
C THR A 4 -2.16 17.66 -1.25
N MET A 5 -1.18 16.75 -1.29
CA MET A 5 -0.89 15.98 -2.52
C MET A 5 -2.06 15.05 -2.90
N TRP A 6 -2.83 14.58 -1.92
CA TRP A 6 -3.87 13.59 -2.12
C TRP A 6 -5.26 14.20 -2.34
N GLU A 7 -5.45 15.50 -2.05
CA GLU A 7 -6.76 16.17 -2.16
C GLU A 7 -7.39 16.03 -3.55
N GLU A 8 -6.60 16.14 -4.62
CA GLU A 8 -7.09 16.09 -6.02
C GLU A 8 -6.86 14.74 -6.72
N ILE A 9 -6.38 13.71 -5.99
CA ILE A 9 -6.13 12.40 -6.61
C ILE A 9 -7.40 11.55 -6.60
N ASP A 10 -7.83 11.11 -7.78
CA ASP A 10 -9.00 10.24 -7.95
C ASP A 10 -8.64 8.74 -8.03
N TYR A 11 -7.42 8.42 -8.47
CA TYR A 11 -7.00 7.03 -8.70
C TYR A 11 -5.67 6.70 -8.01
N LEU A 12 -5.59 5.48 -7.46
CA LEU A 12 -4.36 4.91 -6.91
C LEU A 12 -4.06 3.58 -7.60
N PHE A 13 -2.93 3.52 -8.30
CA PHE A 13 -2.41 2.29 -8.90
C PHE A 13 -1.28 1.75 -8.04
N ILE A 14 -1.37 0.49 -7.65
CA ILE A 14 -0.27 -0.21 -6.97
C ILE A 14 0.05 -1.48 -7.76
N ASP A 15 1.26 -1.52 -8.30
CA ASP A 15 1.81 -2.71 -8.92
C ASP A 15 2.53 -3.61 -7.90
N GLU A 16 2.56 -4.91 -8.19
CA GLU A 16 3.10 -5.95 -7.31
C GLU A 16 2.61 -5.88 -5.87
N VAL A 17 1.29 -5.76 -5.69
CA VAL A 17 0.65 -5.65 -4.36
C VAL A 17 0.97 -6.84 -3.45
N SER A 18 1.39 -7.99 -4.00
CA SER A 18 1.87 -9.13 -3.21
C SER A 18 3.08 -8.81 -2.36
N MET A 19 3.91 -7.84 -2.77
CA MET A 19 5.09 -7.45 -2.00
C MET A 19 4.74 -6.49 -0.85
N ILE A 20 3.49 -6.03 -0.76
CA ILE A 20 3.05 -5.09 0.25
C ILE A 20 2.46 -5.82 1.46
N SER A 21 3.01 -5.54 2.63
CA SER A 21 2.46 -6.05 3.89
C SER A 21 1.10 -5.40 4.22
N TYR A 22 0.25 -6.16 4.91
CA TYR A 22 -1.01 -5.65 5.48
C TYR A 22 -0.81 -4.35 6.26
N ASN A 23 0.20 -4.31 7.15
CA ASN A 23 0.48 -3.13 7.98
C ASN A 23 0.80 -1.87 7.15
N PHE A 24 1.49 -2.04 6.02
CA PHE A 24 1.79 -0.93 5.13
C PHE A 24 0.55 -0.46 4.37
N LEU A 25 -0.25 -1.40 3.86
CA LEU A 25 -1.50 -1.07 3.19
C LEU A 25 -2.49 -0.36 4.12
N THR A 26 -2.56 -0.77 5.39
CA THR A 26 -3.38 -0.09 6.42
C THR A 26 -2.89 1.33 6.70
N LYS A 27 -1.57 1.58 6.67
CA LYS A 27 -1.03 2.94 6.82
C LYS A 27 -1.39 3.81 5.63
N ILE A 28 -1.33 3.28 4.41
CA ILE A 28 -1.79 3.99 3.21
C ILE A 28 -3.27 4.34 3.37
N HIS A 29 -4.11 3.35 3.70
CA HIS A 29 -5.54 3.53 3.93
C HIS A 29 -5.82 4.67 4.91
N ASN A 30 -5.25 4.62 6.11
CA ASN A 30 -5.46 5.66 7.14
C ASN A 30 -5.00 7.04 6.65
N THR A 31 -3.85 7.12 5.98
CA THR A 31 -3.32 8.38 5.45
C THR A 31 -4.26 8.99 4.42
N LEU A 32 -4.87 8.18 3.55
CA LEU A 32 -5.80 8.66 2.53
C LEU A 32 -7.16 9.06 3.12
N VAL A 33 -7.65 8.31 4.10
CA VAL A 33 -8.85 8.67 4.87
C VAL A 33 -8.66 10.02 5.54
N ASP A 34 -7.51 10.23 6.19
CA ASP A 34 -7.16 11.49 6.85
C ASP A 34 -7.00 12.64 5.84
N ALA A 35 -6.38 12.38 4.68
CA ALA A 35 -6.16 13.40 3.65
C ALA A 35 -7.46 13.83 2.94
N LYS A 36 -8.38 12.90 2.72
CA LYS A 36 -9.64 13.14 2.01
C LYS A 36 -10.79 13.51 2.95
N GLY A 37 -10.61 13.35 4.26
CA GLY A 37 -11.66 13.55 5.25
C GLY A 37 -12.84 12.58 5.09
N ASN A 38 -12.61 11.40 4.49
CA ASN A 38 -13.66 10.44 4.16
C ASN A 38 -13.29 9.04 4.66
N MET A 39 -14.17 8.44 5.46
CA MET A 39 -13.98 7.13 6.08
C MET A 39 -14.23 5.94 5.14
N THR A 40 -14.65 6.17 3.90
CA THR A 40 -14.73 5.10 2.89
C THR A 40 -13.33 4.51 2.62
N PRO A 41 -13.24 3.24 2.18
CA PRO A 41 -11.96 2.62 1.83
C PRO A 41 -11.07 3.54 0.97
N PHE A 42 -9.83 3.74 1.43
CA PHE A 42 -8.81 4.55 0.76
C PHE A 42 -9.22 6.02 0.52
N GLY A 43 -10.13 6.56 1.34
CA GLY A 43 -10.55 7.96 1.23
C GLY A 43 -11.30 8.25 -0.07
N VAL A 44 -12.09 7.31 -0.57
CA VAL A 44 -12.86 7.38 -1.84
C VAL A 44 -12.01 7.38 -3.12
N ILE A 45 -10.70 7.10 -2.99
CA ILE A 45 -9.82 6.96 -4.15
C ILE A 45 -10.04 5.59 -4.80
N ASP A 46 -10.32 5.60 -6.10
CA ASP A 46 -10.46 4.38 -6.90
C ASP A 46 -9.10 3.67 -6.99
N SER A 47 -9.00 2.56 -6.26
CA SER A 47 -7.74 1.85 -6.05
C SER A 47 -7.69 0.61 -6.94
N ILE A 48 -6.67 0.54 -7.80
CA ILE A 48 -6.41 -0.59 -8.70
C ILE A 48 -5.11 -1.27 -8.26
N PHE A 49 -5.21 -2.54 -7.90
CA PHE A 49 -4.08 -3.35 -7.47
C PHE A 49 -3.76 -4.41 -8.51
N THR A 50 -2.52 -4.44 -8.96
CA THR A 50 -2.00 -5.49 -9.83
C THR A 50 -1.05 -6.39 -9.04
N ARG A 51 -1.01 -7.65 -9.43
CA ARG A 51 -0.15 -8.68 -8.84
C ARG A 51 0.37 -9.56 -9.96
N ASP A 52 1.67 -9.82 -9.95
CA ASP A 52 2.23 -10.95 -10.67
C ASP A 52 2.21 -12.19 -9.78
N PHE A 53 1.53 -13.25 -10.23
CA PHE A 53 1.49 -14.53 -9.52
C PHE A 53 2.79 -15.33 -9.67
N ALA A 54 3.69 -14.92 -10.57
CA ALA A 54 5.01 -15.53 -10.76
C ALA A 54 6.13 -14.89 -9.93
N GLN A 55 5.84 -13.83 -9.15
CA GLN A 55 6.84 -13.05 -8.41
C GLN A 55 6.89 -13.34 -6.89
N LEU A 56 7.84 -12.67 -6.23
CA LEU A 56 8.21 -12.85 -4.82
C LEU A 56 7.07 -12.50 -3.84
N LEU A 57 6.99 -13.30 -2.77
CA LEU A 57 6.15 -13.04 -1.60
C LEU A 57 6.66 -11.82 -0.82
N PRO A 58 5.83 -11.17 0.02
CA PRO A 58 6.26 -9.99 0.75
C PRO A 58 7.42 -10.32 1.67
N MET A 59 8.51 -9.53 1.55
CA MET A 59 9.72 -9.72 2.35
C MET A 59 9.39 -9.48 3.83
N SER A 60 9.42 -10.53 4.64
CA SER A 60 9.34 -10.43 6.10
C SER A 60 10.60 -9.71 6.62
N THR A 61 10.41 -8.71 7.49
CA THR A 61 11.51 -7.98 8.14
C THR A 61 12.24 -8.82 9.20
N ASN A 62 11.90 -10.10 9.37
CA ASN A 62 12.75 -11.03 10.12
C ASN A 62 13.88 -11.51 9.21
N ASN A 63 14.97 -10.74 9.21
CA ASN A 63 16.27 -11.13 8.68
C ASN A 63 16.78 -12.40 9.37
N TYR A 64 16.30 -13.57 8.97
CA TYR A 64 17.22 -14.67 8.77
C TYR A 64 17.83 -14.40 7.40
N ILE A 65 18.99 -13.75 7.43
CA ILE A 65 19.98 -14.00 6.39
C ILE A 65 19.99 -15.52 6.21
N LEU A 66 19.79 -15.99 4.98
CA LEU A 66 20.14 -17.34 4.59
C LEU A 66 21.62 -17.52 4.97
N THR A 67 21.87 -17.95 6.20
CA THR A 67 23.17 -18.43 6.62
C THR A 67 23.32 -19.80 5.96
N LEU A 68 23.73 -19.78 4.69
CA LEU A 68 24.48 -20.88 4.11
C LEU A 68 25.91 -20.76 4.64
N THR A 69 26.11 -21.22 5.88
CA THR A 69 27.38 -21.75 6.42
C THR A 69 27.05 -22.85 7.41
#